data_AF-A0A3D4XCX9-F1
#
_entry.id   AF-A0A3D4XCX9-F1
#
_cell.length_a   1.000
_cell.length_b   1.000
_cell.length_c   1.000
_cell.angle_alpha   90.00
_cell.angle_beta   90.00
_cell.angle_gamma   90.00
#
_symmetry.space_group_name_H-M   'P 1'
#
loop_
_entity.id
_entity.type
_entity.pdbx_description
1 polymer ?
#
loop_
_entity_poly.entity_id
_entity_poly.type
_entity_poly.pdbx_seq_one_letter_code
_entity_poly.pdbx_strand_id
1 'polypeptide(L)'
;YIFEYVPNKYSVTDENLCAADAIEIKIGQGTKPGMGGHLPGEKVTEEIARLRGKKQGEDVQSPSKFPEINSKEDLKAMVSMLRNRSDGRPIGIKIAAGRIERDLEYCVYAEPDFIT
;
A
#
# COMPACT_ATOMS: atom_id res chain seq x y z
N TYR A 1 10.93 8.76 -6.47
CA TYR A 1 9.46 8.56 -6.50
C TYR A 1 9.01 7.92 -5.19
N ILE A 2 7.71 8.00 -4.86
CA ILE A 2 7.14 7.26 -3.72
C ILE A 2 6.56 5.93 -4.22
N PHE A 3 6.97 4.83 -3.62
CA PHE A 3 6.45 3.50 -3.94
C PHE A 3 5.15 3.24 -3.15
N GLU A 4 4.00 3.11 -3.82
CA GLU A 4 2.74 2.75 -3.16
C GLU A 4 2.73 1.25 -2.82
N TYR A 5 2.77 0.93 -1.52
CA TYR A 5 2.58 -0.41 -1.00
C TYR A 5 1.08 -0.69 -0.83
N VAL A 6 0.56 -1.63 -1.61
CA VAL A 6 -0.88 -1.99 -1.68
C VAL A 6 -1.12 -3.46 -1.31
N PRO A 7 -2.34 -3.87 -0.93
CA PRO A 7 -2.61 -5.25 -0.48
C PRO A 7 -2.21 -6.36 -1.46
N ASN A 8 -2.25 -6.08 -2.76
CA ASN A 8 -1.83 -7.05 -3.79
C ASN A 8 -0.31 -7.15 -3.99
N LYS A 9 0.48 -6.30 -3.31
CA LYS A 9 1.96 -6.35 -3.30
C LYS A 9 2.58 -6.38 -4.70
N TYR A 10 2.00 -5.61 -5.62
CA TYR A 10 2.51 -5.51 -6.98
C TYR A 10 3.93 -4.97 -6.98
N SER A 11 4.84 -5.68 -7.66
CA SER A 11 6.22 -5.27 -7.84
C SER A 11 6.98 -5.03 -6.52
N VAL A 12 6.55 -5.64 -5.42
CA VAL A 12 7.24 -5.54 -4.11
C VAL A 12 8.45 -6.48 -4.14
N THR A 13 9.57 -5.95 -4.63
CA THR A 13 10.90 -6.57 -4.55
C THR A 13 11.81 -5.67 -3.73
N ASP A 14 12.83 -6.23 -3.07
CA ASP A 14 13.75 -5.43 -2.26
C ASP A 14 14.48 -4.39 -3.12
N GLU A 15 14.82 -4.73 -4.37
CA GLU A 15 15.37 -3.76 -5.35
C GLU A 15 14.44 -2.56 -5.58
N ASN A 16 13.15 -2.80 -5.79
CA ASN A 16 12.19 -1.71 -6.01
C ASN A 16 11.94 -0.88 -4.75
N LEU A 17 11.95 -1.52 -3.58
CA LEU A 17 11.80 -0.84 -2.29
C LEU A 17 13.01 0.05 -1.99
N CYS A 18 14.23 -0.46 -2.22
CA CYS A 18 15.47 0.28 -2.02
C CYS A 18 15.69 1.40 -3.05
N ALA A 19 15.15 1.26 -4.27
CA ALA A 19 15.25 2.26 -5.33
C ALA A 19 14.28 3.45 -5.18
N ALA A 20 13.27 3.34 -4.30
CA ALA A 20 12.31 4.41 -4.04
C ALA A 20 12.89 5.48 -3.10
N ASP A 21 12.36 6.71 -3.18
CA ASP A 21 12.72 7.78 -2.24
C ASP A 21 11.96 7.63 -0.91
N ALA A 22 10.76 7.04 -0.96
CA ALA A 22 9.93 6.69 0.19
C ALA A 22 8.95 5.57 -0.20
N ILE A 23 8.37 4.91 0.80
CA ILE A 23 7.32 3.90 0.63
C ILE A 23 6.07 4.37 1.34
N GLU A 24 4.91 4.27 0.70
CA GLU A 24 3.63 4.70 1.25
C GLU A 24 2.68 3.50 1.37
N ILE A 25 2.32 3.14 2.62
CA ILE A 25 1.32 2.11 2.91
C ILE A 25 -0.06 2.68 2.63
N LYS A 26 -0.76 2.14 1.64
CA LYS A 26 -2.06 2.63 1.21
C LYS A 26 -3.20 1.92 1.94
N ILE A 27 -3.67 2.49 3.05
CA ILE A 27 -4.81 1.97 3.82
C ILE A 27 -6.14 2.38 3.20
N GLY A 28 -6.23 3.60 2.66
CA GLY A 28 -7.46 4.10 2.05
C GLY A 28 -7.21 5.03 0.87
N GLN A 29 -8.27 5.26 0.08
CA GLN A 29 -8.28 6.27 -0.98
C GLN A 29 -9.59 7.06 -0.94
N GLY A 30 -9.52 8.38 -1.03
CA GLY A 30 -10.67 9.26 -0.83
C GLY A 30 -11.83 9.06 -1.83
N THR A 31 -11.54 8.54 -3.03
CA THR A 31 -12.59 8.29 -4.04
C THR A 31 -13.40 7.02 -3.78
N LYS A 32 -12.87 6.07 -3.01
CA LYS A 32 -13.50 4.77 -2.71
C LYS A 32 -13.11 4.24 -1.32
N PRO A 33 -13.54 4.88 -0.22
CA PRO A 33 -13.26 4.39 1.12
C PRO A 33 -13.82 2.98 1.30
N GLY A 34 -13.00 2.03 1.71
CA GLY A 34 -13.42 0.64 1.97
C GLY A 34 -13.54 -0.28 0.75
N MET A 35 -13.23 0.18 -0.47
CA MET A 35 -13.08 -0.67 -1.65
C MET A 35 -11.63 -0.67 -2.13
N GLY A 36 -11.11 -1.85 -2.50
CA GLY A 36 -9.80 -1.92 -3.12
C GLY A 36 -9.79 -1.36 -4.54
N GLY A 37 -8.59 -1.19 -5.09
CA GLY A 37 -8.43 -0.73 -6.47
C GLY A 37 -9.09 -1.68 -7.48
N HIS A 38 -9.77 -1.11 -8.46
CA HIS A 38 -10.31 -1.84 -9.61
C HIS A 38 -9.70 -1.28 -10.89
N LEU A 39 -8.99 -2.13 -11.64
CA LEU A 39 -8.55 -1.84 -13.00
C LEU A 39 -9.33 -2.75 -13.95
N PRO A 40 -10.21 -2.17 -14.80
CA PRO A 40 -10.95 -2.92 -15.82
C PRO A 40 -10.00 -3.65 -16.78
N GLY A 41 -10.37 -4.85 -17.20
CA GLY A 41 -9.59 -5.73 -18.06
C GLY A 41 -9.25 -5.11 -19.41
N GLU A 42 -10.12 -4.27 -19.97
CA GLU A 42 -9.86 -3.47 -21.18
C GLU A 42 -8.60 -2.59 -21.07
N LYS A 43 -8.19 -2.22 -19.84
CA LYS A 43 -6.99 -1.43 -19.56
C LYS A 43 -5.79 -2.30 -19.15
N VAL A 44 -5.97 -3.61 -19.06
CA VAL A 44 -4.92 -4.57 -18.68
C VAL A 44 -4.19 -4.99 -19.95
N THR A 45 -3.18 -4.19 -20.30
CA THR A 45 -2.23 -4.48 -21.38
C THR A 45 -1.37 -5.70 -21.04
N GLU A 46 -0.67 -6.25 -22.03
CA GLU A 46 0.27 -7.36 -21.81
C GLU A 46 1.34 -7.02 -20.75
N GLU A 47 1.84 -5.79 -20.77
CA GLU A 47 2.81 -5.31 -19.79
C GLU A 47 2.23 -5.27 -18.36
N ILE A 48 1.02 -4.72 -18.19
CA ILE A 48 0.34 -4.68 -16.89
C ILE A 48 0.04 -6.09 -16.40
N ALA A 49 -0.41 -6.98 -17.30
CA ALA A 49 -0.66 -8.38 -17.02
C ALA A 49 0.60 -9.07 -16.48
N ARG A 50 1.75 -8.87 -17.16
CA ARG A 50 3.05 -9.41 -16.74
C ARG A 50 3.48 -8.87 -15.37
N LEU A 51 3.41 -7.56 -15.16
CA LEU A 51 3.83 -6.92 -13.91
C LEU A 51 2.93 -7.31 -12.71
N ARG A 52 1.64 -7.58 -12.95
CA ARG A 52 0.66 -7.92 -11.91
C ARG A 52 0.39 -9.41 -11.76
N GLY A 53 1.03 -10.27 -12.55
CA GLY A 53 0.82 -11.72 -12.54
C GLY A 53 -0.60 -12.12 -12.97
N LYS A 54 -1.15 -11.42 -13.97
CA LYS A 54 -2.51 -11.55 -14.48
C LYS A 54 -2.53 -11.87 -15.97
N LYS A 55 -3.69 -12.25 -16.51
CA LYS A 55 -3.87 -12.39 -17.96
C LYS A 55 -4.23 -11.05 -18.58
N GLN A 56 -3.79 -10.83 -19.82
CA GLN A 56 -4.24 -9.68 -20.60
C GLN A 56 -5.77 -9.71 -20.75
N GLY A 57 -6.43 -8.57 -20.54
CA GLY A 57 -7.89 -8.49 -20.60
C GLY A 57 -8.63 -8.95 -19.34
N GLU A 58 -7.94 -9.44 -18.30
CA GLU A 58 -8.55 -9.87 -17.04
C GLU A 58 -8.73 -8.68 -16.09
N ASP A 59 -9.91 -8.51 -15.49
CA ASP A 59 -10.14 -7.51 -14.45
C ASP A 59 -9.20 -7.70 -13.26
N VAL A 60 -8.66 -6.59 -12.75
CA VAL A 60 -7.80 -6.60 -11.57
C VAL A 60 -8.50 -5.93 -10.41
N GLN A 61 -8.88 -6.76 -9.43
CA GLN A 61 -9.44 -6.30 -8.16
C GLN A 61 -8.40 -6.43 -7.05
N SER A 62 -8.27 -5.38 -6.26
CA SER A 62 -7.46 -5.40 -5.05
C SER A 62 -8.34 -5.62 -3.83
N PRO A 63 -7.87 -6.37 -2.81
CA PRO A 63 -8.49 -6.38 -1.50
C PRO A 63 -8.64 -4.96 -0.96
N SER A 64 -9.71 -4.74 -0.18
CA SER A 64 -9.94 -3.47 0.50
C SER A 64 -9.12 -3.29 1.77
N LYS A 65 -8.44 -4.35 2.23
CA LYS A 65 -7.63 -4.36 3.46
C LYS A 65 -6.37 -5.20 3.25
N PHE A 66 -5.32 -4.87 3.99
CA PHE A 66 -4.20 -5.78 4.18
C PHE A 66 -4.67 -6.90 5.12
N PRO A 67 -4.60 -8.19 4.71
CA PRO A 67 -4.98 -9.28 5.59
C PRO A 67 -4.08 -9.39 6.82
N GLU A 68 -2.87 -8.82 6.74
CA GLU A 68 -1.89 -8.80 7.83
C GLU A 68 -2.16 -7.72 8.88
N ILE A 69 -3.00 -6.72 8.60
CA ILE A 69 -3.24 -5.59 9.51
C ILE A 69 -4.61 -5.73 10.16
N ASN A 70 -4.64 -6.16 11.41
CA ASN A 70 -5.87 -6.27 12.21
C ASN A 70 -5.81 -5.42 13.48
N SER A 71 -4.64 -4.90 13.83
CA SER A 71 -4.36 -4.08 15.00
C SER A 71 -3.39 -2.94 14.68
N LYS A 72 -3.23 -1.98 15.60
CA LYS A 72 -2.22 -0.91 15.47
C LYS A 72 -0.80 -1.46 15.59
N GLU A 73 -0.63 -2.55 16.34
CA GLU A 73 0.62 -3.28 16.49
C GLU A 73 1.04 -3.94 15.16
N ASP A 74 0.10 -4.49 14.40
CA ASP A 74 0.37 -5.04 13.06
C ASP A 74 0.82 -3.94 12.09
N LEU A 75 0.19 -2.76 12.16
CA LEU A 75 0.57 -1.62 11.34
C LEU A 75 2.00 -1.15 11.68
N LYS A 76 2.34 -1.09 12.97
CA LYS A 76 3.71 -0.80 13.44
C LYS A 76 4.73 -1.83 12.95
N ALA A 77 4.37 -3.11 13.00
CA ALA A 77 5.21 -4.19 12.50
C ALA A 77 5.43 -4.07 10.99
N MET A 78 4.39 -3.69 10.22
CA MET A 78 4.50 -3.45 8.79
C MET A 78 5.42 -2.26 8.47
N VAL A 79 5.28 -1.14 9.18
CA VAL A 79 6.16 0.02 9.04
C VAL A 79 7.62 -0.37 9.30
N SER A 80 7.88 -1.09 10.39
CA SER A 80 9.22 -1.58 10.74
C SER A 80 9.79 -2.54 9.68
N MET A 81 8.97 -3.46 9.18
CA MET A 81 9.36 -4.41 8.14
C MET A 81 9.74 -3.72 6.83
N LEU A 82 8.94 -2.76 6.38
CA LEU A 82 9.21 -2.02 5.14
C LEU A 82 10.45 -1.12 5.29
N ARG A 83 10.62 -0.49 6.45
CA ARG A 83 11.83 0.29 6.75
C ARG A 83 13.09 -0.56 6.65
N ASN A 84 13.07 -1.77 7.22
CA ASN A 84 14.21 -2.69 7.15
C ASN A 84 14.47 -3.19 5.72
N ARG A 85 13.43 -3.59 4.99
CA ARG A 85 13.56 -4.13 3.62
C ARG A 85 13.97 -3.09 2.58
N SER A 86 13.79 -1.82 2.89
CA SER A 86 14.09 -0.72 1.97
C SER A 86 15.44 -0.05 2.26
N ASP A 87 16.24 -0.60 3.17
CA ASP A 87 17.50 0.03 3.61
C ASP A 87 17.25 1.41 4.26
N GLY A 88 16.19 1.50 5.06
CA GLY A 88 15.89 2.68 5.87
C GLY A 88 15.14 3.81 5.16
N ARG A 89 14.44 3.55 4.04
CA ARG A 89 13.64 4.60 3.39
C ARG A 89 12.52 5.10 4.31
N PRO A 90 12.16 6.39 4.21
CA PRO A 90 10.98 6.94 4.88
C PRO A 90 9.72 6.15 4.55
N ILE A 91 8.92 5.86 5.58
CA ILE A 91 7.67 5.12 5.45
C ILE A 91 6.48 6.03 5.77
N GLY A 92 5.60 6.20 4.80
CA GLY A 92 4.35 6.93 4.94
C GLY A 92 3.14 6.03 5.11
N ILE A 93 2.07 6.60 5.67
CA ILE A 93 0.76 5.94 5.74
C ILE A 93 -0.27 6.85 5.09
N LYS A 94 -0.98 6.30 4.11
CA LYS A 94 -2.05 6.99 3.40
C LYS A 94 -3.42 6.53 3.86
N ILE A 95 -4.21 7.46 4.36
CA ILE A 95 -5.55 7.19 4.90
C ILE A 95 -6.61 7.94 4.11
N ALA A 96 -7.80 7.34 4.06
CA ALA A 96 -9.03 8.06 3.76
C ALA A 96 -9.78 8.20 5.09
N ALA A 97 -9.50 9.28 5.82
CA ALA A 97 -9.97 9.45 7.19
C ALA A 97 -11.50 9.46 7.25
N GLY A 98 -12.07 8.57 8.04
CA GLY A 98 -13.49 8.57 8.38
C GLY A 98 -13.74 9.08 9.80
N ARG A 99 -12.79 8.82 10.71
CA ARG A 99 -12.77 9.31 12.10
C ARG A 99 -11.35 9.80 12.38
N ILE A 100 -11.07 11.03 11.96
CA ILE A 100 -9.70 11.55 11.82
C ILE A 100 -8.85 11.37 13.08
N GLU A 101 -9.38 11.63 14.27
CA GLU A 101 -8.62 11.51 15.51
C GLU A 101 -8.22 10.06 15.80
N ARG A 102 -9.16 9.13 15.64
CA ARG A 102 -8.93 7.70 15.85
C ARG A 102 -8.01 7.11 14.79
N ASP A 103 -8.22 7.50 13.53
CA ASP A 103 -7.42 7.03 12.41
C ASP A 103 -5.96 7.52 12.56
N LEU A 104 -5.77 8.78 12.97
CA LEU A 104 -4.46 9.35 13.27
C LEU A 104 -3.80 8.70 14.48
N GLU A 105 -4.54 8.37 15.54
CA GLU A 105 -3.98 7.65 16.71
C GLU A 105 -3.30 6.34 16.28
N TYR A 106 -3.95 5.57 15.40
CA TYR A 106 -3.40 4.32 14.88
C TYR A 106 -2.17 4.57 13.99
N CYS A 107 -2.24 5.59 13.12
CA CYS A 107 -1.13 5.93 12.25
C CYS A 107 0.09 6.39 13.05
N VAL A 108 -0.08 7.30 14.00
CA VAL A 108 1.02 7.82 14.83
C VAL A 108 1.63 6.71 15.70
N TYR A 109 0.80 5.79 16.24
CA TYR A 109 1.30 4.63 16.99
C TYR A 109 2.25 3.75 16.16
N ALA A 110 2.03 3.67 14.84
CA ALA A 110 2.86 2.88 13.94
C ALA A 110 4.21 3.53 13.60
N GLU A 111 4.48 4.74 14.07
CA GLU A 111 5.74 5.47 13.88
C GLU A 111 6.14 5.65 12.39
N PRO A 112 5.24 6.15 11.52
CA PRO A 112 5.59 6.54 10.16
C PRO A 112 6.35 7.86 10.15
N ASP A 113 7.03 8.11 9.04
CA ASP A 113 7.76 9.33 8.75
C ASP A 113 6.83 10.44 8.19
N PHE A 114 5.71 10.06 7.58
CA PHE A 114 4.68 10.97 7.09
C PHE A 114 3.29 10.33 7.01
N ILE A 115 2.24 11.15 7.01
CA ILE A 115 0.85 10.72 6.87
C ILE A 115 0.17 11.57 5.78
N THR A 116 -0.58 10.93 4.89
CA THR A 116 -1.30 11.60 3.77
C THR A 116 -2.76 11.23 3.71
#